data_AF-A0A659UKV5-F1
#
_entry.id   AF-A0A659UKV5-F1
#
_cell.length_a   1.000
_cell.length_b   1.000
_cell.length_c   1.000
_cell.angle_alpha   90.00
_cell.angle_beta   90.00
_cell.angle_gamma   90.00
#
_symmetry.space_group_name_H-M   'P 1'
#
loop_
_entity.id
_entity.type
_entity.pdbx_description
1 polymer ?
#
loop_
_entity_poly.entity_id
_entity_poly.type
_entity_poly.pdbx_seq_one_letter_code
_entity_poly.pdbx_strand_id
1 'polypeptide(L)'
;QAGKPGAITIATNMAGRGTDIKLGGNAEMRIADELGDMPEGPEREAREKEIYADIERLKEKALAAGGLYVLATERHESRRIDNQLRGRSGRQGDPGRSKLFLSLQADLMRIFASER
;
A
#
# COMPACT_ATOMS: atom_id res chain seq x y z
N GLN A 1 -0.60 -7.15 -2.77
CA GLN A 1 0.58 -7.25 -1.88
C GLN A 1 1.48 -6.00 -1.90
N ALA A 2 0.91 -4.78 -1.83
CA ALA A 2 1.64 -3.52 -2.05
C ALA A 2 2.65 -3.12 -0.95
N GLY A 3 2.58 -3.72 0.24
CA GLY A 3 3.48 -3.42 1.36
C GLY A 3 4.75 -4.27 1.40
N LYS A 4 5.00 -5.11 0.39
CA LYS A 4 6.23 -5.90 0.27
C LYS A 4 7.43 -4.98 -0.07
N PRO A 5 8.62 -5.21 0.50
CA PRO A 5 9.82 -4.48 0.11
C PRO A 5 10.07 -4.52 -1.40
N GLY A 6 10.31 -3.36 -2.00
CA GLY A 6 10.55 -3.21 -3.44
C GLY A 6 9.31 -3.25 -4.33
N ALA A 7 8.12 -3.50 -3.77
CA ALA A 7 6.88 -3.45 -4.54
C ALA A 7 6.55 -2.00 -4.95
N ILE A 8 6.20 -1.81 -6.23
CA ILE A 8 5.68 -0.56 -6.76
C ILE A 8 4.26 -0.84 -7.22
N THR A 9 3.30 -0.03 -6.76
CA THR A 9 1.88 -0.17 -7.13
C THR A 9 1.37 1.17 -7.62
N ILE A 10 0.81 1.18 -8.83
CA ILE A 10 0.13 2.35 -9.40
C ILE A 10 -1.36 2.15 -9.14
N ALA A 11 -1.98 3.11 -8.46
CA ALA A 11 -3.40 3.12 -8.17
C ALA A 11 -4.04 4.36 -8.81
N THR A 12 -5.07 4.15 -9.63
CA THR A 12 -5.87 5.23 -10.21
C THR A 12 -7.06 5.54 -9.31
N ASN A 13 -7.30 6.83 -9.02
CA ASN A 13 -8.44 7.31 -8.24
C ASN A 13 -8.62 6.56 -6.90
N MET A 14 -9.59 5.64 -6.83
CA MET A 14 -9.95 4.89 -5.63
C MET A 14 -9.56 3.40 -5.68
N ALA A 15 -8.67 2.99 -6.59
CA ALA A 15 -8.19 1.60 -6.62
C ALA A 15 -7.61 1.20 -5.25
N GLY A 16 -8.02 0.03 -4.73
CA GLY A 16 -7.63 -0.43 -3.39
C GLY A 16 -8.32 0.30 -2.23
N ARG A 17 -9.47 0.95 -2.45
CA ARG A 17 -10.32 1.48 -1.37
C ARG A 17 -10.85 0.34 -0.50
N GLY A 18 -10.74 0.52 0.83
CA GLY A 18 -11.21 -0.47 1.81
C GLY A 18 -10.20 -1.58 2.14
N THR A 19 -9.17 -1.78 1.31
CA THR A 19 -8.11 -2.77 1.59
C THR A 19 -6.92 -2.12 2.30
N ASP A 20 -6.46 -2.73 3.39
CA ASP A 20 -5.28 -2.25 4.09
C ASP A 20 -3.96 -2.72 3.45
N ILE A 21 -2.95 -1.85 3.49
CA ILE A 21 -1.60 -2.17 2.99
C ILE A 21 -0.75 -2.58 4.17
N LYS A 22 -0.76 -3.88 4.48
CA LYS A 22 0.10 -4.48 5.50
C LYS A 22 1.56 -4.49 5.03
N LEU A 23 2.48 -3.92 5.81
CA LEU A 23 3.92 -4.00 5.56
C LEU A 23 4.38 -5.46 5.64
N GLY A 24 5.28 -5.86 4.74
CA GLY A 24 5.72 -7.26 4.60
C GLY A 24 4.79 -8.15 3.76
N GLY A 25 3.52 -7.75 3.58
CA GLY A 25 2.53 -8.48 2.79
C GLY A 25 1.29 -8.85 3.61
N ASN A 26 0.30 -9.46 2.95
CA ASN A 26 -0.91 -9.95 3.60
C ASN A 26 -0.86 -11.48 3.63
N ALA A 27 -0.83 -12.05 4.84
CA ALA A 27 -0.73 -13.48 5.06
C ALA A 27 -1.96 -14.23 4.54
N GLU A 28 -3.17 -13.74 4.82
CA GLU A 28 -4.42 -14.35 4.37
C GLU A 28 -4.47 -14.46 2.84
N MET A 29 -4.13 -13.37 2.13
CA MET A 29 -4.06 -13.40 0.66
C MET A 29 -2.99 -14.39 0.19
N ARG A 30 -1.80 -14.36 0.79
CA ARG A 30 -0.70 -15.22 0.36
C ARG A 30 -0.99 -16.71 0.61
N ILE A 31 -1.63 -17.04 1.73
CA ILE A 31 -2.07 -18.41 2.04
C ILE A 31 -3.16 -18.85 1.06
N ALA A 32 -4.13 -17.98 0.76
CA ALA A 32 -5.16 -18.29 -0.24
C ALA A 32 -4.56 -18.52 -1.63
N ASP A 33 -3.58 -17.70 -2.03
CA ASP A 33 -2.92 -17.78 -3.34
C ASP A 33 -1.97 -19.00 -3.45
N GLU A 34 -1.19 -19.29 -2.41
CA GLU A 34 -0.13 -20.33 -2.44
C GLU A 34 -0.62 -21.71 -1.97
N LEU A 35 -1.62 -21.76 -1.08
CA LEU A 35 -2.09 -22.97 -0.41
C LEU A 35 -3.59 -23.23 -0.59
N GLY A 36 -4.26 -22.51 -1.50
CA GLY A 36 -5.71 -22.61 -1.73
C GLY A 36 -6.18 -24.01 -2.12
N ASP A 37 -5.40 -24.71 -2.94
CA ASP A 37 -5.70 -26.07 -3.42
C ASP A 37 -5.10 -27.18 -2.52
N MET A 38 -4.35 -26.81 -1.48
CA MET A 38 -3.69 -27.76 -0.59
C MET A 38 -4.66 -28.25 0.49
N PRO A 39 -4.85 -29.58 0.66
CA PRO A 39 -5.71 -30.10 1.70
C PRO A 39 -5.19 -29.74 3.11
N GLU A 40 -6.11 -29.66 4.06
CA GLU A 40 -5.75 -29.45 5.46
C GLU A 40 -4.91 -30.63 5.98
N GLY A 41 -3.85 -30.30 6.73
CA GLY A 41 -2.91 -31.29 7.26
C GLY A 41 -1.61 -30.67 7.75
N PRO A 42 -0.72 -31.47 8.35
CA PRO A 42 0.52 -30.98 8.96
C PRO A 42 1.46 -30.30 7.97
N GLU A 43 1.41 -30.68 6.68
CA GLU A 43 2.20 -30.03 5.63
C GLU A 43 1.71 -28.60 5.35
N ARG A 44 0.38 -28.40 5.26
CA ARG A 44 -0.22 -27.09 5.07
C ARG A 44 0.11 -26.16 6.25
N GLU A 45 -0.01 -26.66 7.48
CA GLU A 45 0.35 -25.90 8.67
C GLU A 45 1.83 -25.48 8.69
N ALA A 46 2.73 -26.36 8.25
CA ALA A 46 4.15 -26.03 8.14
C ALA A 46 4.39 -24.91 7.13
N ARG A 47 3.73 -24.96 5.96
CA ARG A 47 3.81 -23.91 4.93
C ARG A 47 3.21 -22.59 5.40
N GLU A 48 2.09 -22.61 6.10
CA GLU A 48 1.51 -21.39 6.69
C GLU A 48 2.50 -20.72 7.65
N LYS A 49 3.15 -21.50 8.53
CA LYS A 49 4.18 -20.98 9.44
C LYS A 49 5.36 -20.36 8.68
N GLU A 50 5.81 -20.99 7.59
CA GLU A 50 6.84 -20.41 6.71
C GLU A 50 6.39 -19.07 6.12
N ILE A 51 5.14 -18.98 5.66
CA ILE A 51 4.56 -17.75 5.11
C ILE A 51 4.52 -16.64 6.17
N TYR A 52 4.06 -16.95 7.38
CA TYR A 52 4.04 -15.97 8.48
C TYR A 52 5.45 -15.48 8.85
N ALA A 53 6.42 -16.39 8.96
CA ALA A 53 7.79 -16.05 9.27
C ALA A 53 8.43 -15.15 8.18
N ASP A 54 8.16 -15.46 6.91
CA ASP A 54 8.66 -14.65 5.80
C ASP A 54 8.01 -13.26 5.78
N ILE A 55 6.70 -13.16 6.04
CA ILE A 55 6.02 -11.86 6.12
C ILE A 55 6.58 -11.00 7.24
N GLU A 56 6.85 -11.56 8.43
CA GLU A 56 7.43 -10.79 9.53
C GLU A 56 8.84 -10.30 9.18
N ARG A 57 9.68 -11.17 8.59
CA ARG A 57 11.01 -10.78 8.08
C ARG A 57 10.93 -9.65 7.04
N LEU A 58 9.98 -9.73 6.11
CA LEU A 58 9.78 -8.68 5.11
C LEU A 58 9.23 -7.39 5.72
N LYS A 59 8.39 -7.49 6.75
CA LYS A 59 7.85 -6.36 7.49
C LYS A 59 8.96 -5.62 8.22
N GLU A 60 9.86 -6.31 8.93
CA GLU A 60 11.03 -5.70 9.56
C GLU A 60 11.88 -4.94 8.53
N LYS A 61 12.13 -5.54 7.37
CA LYS A 61 12.85 -4.88 6.27
C LYS A 61 12.12 -3.64 5.76
N ALA A 62 10.79 -3.68 5.63
CA ALA A 62 10.00 -2.54 5.20
C ALA A 62 10.00 -1.41 6.25
N LEU A 63 9.87 -1.74 7.53
CA LEU A 63 9.95 -0.81 8.65
C LEU A 63 11.31 -0.11 8.68
N ALA A 64 12.41 -0.89 8.58
CA ALA A 64 13.76 -0.36 8.54
C ALA A 64 14.01 0.57 7.34
N ALA A 65 13.32 0.34 6.21
CA ALA A 65 13.38 1.21 5.04
C ALA A 65 12.55 2.52 5.18
N GLY A 66 11.85 2.72 6.30
CA GLY A 66 11.00 3.89 6.55
C GLY A 66 9.52 3.67 6.21
N GLY A 67 9.11 2.42 6.01
CA GLY A 67 7.73 2.00 5.79
C GLY A 67 7.14 2.42 4.44
N LEU A 68 5.82 2.52 4.37
CA LEU A 68 5.13 2.77 3.10
C LEU A 68 5.32 4.22 2.63
N TYR A 69 5.76 4.39 1.38
CA TYR A 69 5.86 5.68 0.73
C TYR A 69 4.69 5.88 -0.24
N VAL A 70 3.85 6.87 0.04
CA VAL A 70 2.73 7.24 -0.83
C VAL A 70 3.12 8.44 -1.68
N LEU A 71 3.21 8.23 -2.99
CA LEU A 71 3.43 9.29 -3.96
C LEU A 71 2.12 9.58 -4.70
N ALA A 72 1.70 10.84 -4.68
CA ALA A 72 0.57 11.31 -5.43
C ALA A 72 1.05 12.23 -6.57
N THR A 73 0.47 12.10 -7.75
CA THR A 73 0.89 12.82 -8.96
C THR A 73 0.01 14.02 -9.29
N GLU A 74 -1.19 14.10 -8.71
CA GLU A 74 -2.17 15.18 -8.92
C GLU A 74 -3.02 15.43 -7.67
N ARG A 75 -3.69 16.59 -7.63
CA ARG A 75 -4.68 16.92 -6.60
C ARG A 75 -6.06 16.44 -7.03
N HIS A 76 -6.80 15.91 -6.08
CA HIS A 76 -8.25 15.78 -6.23
C HIS A 76 -8.93 17.12 -5.92
N GLU A 77 -10.12 17.33 -6.49
CA GLU A 77 -10.99 18.47 -6.16
C GLU A 77 -11.27 18.56 -4.66
N SER A 78 -11.42 17.41 -4.00
CA SER A 78 -11.62 17.33 -2.56
C SER A 78 -10.33 16.99 -1.82
N ARG A 79 -9.90 17.90 -0.93
CA ARG A 79 -8.80 17.67 0.02
C ARG A 79 -8.99 16.41 0.86
N ARG A 80 -10.24 16.00 1.12
CA ARG A 80 -10.55 14.78 1.86
C ARG A 80 -9.99 13.54 1.16
N ILE A 81 -10.07 13.48 -0.16
CA ILE A 81 -9.59 12.33 -0.94
C ILE A 81 -8.06 12.28 -0.90
N ASP A 82 -7.38 13.41 -1.03
CA ASP A 82 -5.93 13.48 -0.86
C ASP A 82 -5.48 13.01 0.54
N ASN A 83 -6.20 13.40 1.59
CA ASN A 83 -5.90 12.96 2.96
C ASN A 83 -6.13 11.45 3.13
N GLN A 84 -7.13 10.87 2.47
CA GLN A 84 -7.33 9.42 2.46
C GLN A 84 -6.17 8.68 1.78
N LEU A 85 -5.61 9.25 0.71
CA LEU A 85 -4.44 8.69 0.06
C LEU A 85 -3.21 8.76 0.99
N ARG A 86 -2.96 9.92 1.60
CA ARG A 86 -1.85 10.10 2.57
C ARG A 86 -1.96 9.13 3.76
N GLY A 87 -3.18 8.94 4.27
CA GLY A 87 -3.49 8.04 5.38
C GLY A 87 -3.30 6.55 5.08
N ARG A 88 -2.89 6.18 3.85
CA ARG A 88 -2.44 4.81 3.55
C ARG A 88 -1.06 4.52 4.10
N SER A 89 -0.21 5.53 4.27
CA SER A 89 1.09 5.41 4.94
C SER A 89 0.98 5.61 6.46
N GLY A 90 1.92 5.04 7.21
CA GLY A 90 2.08 5.29 8.65
C GLY A 90 0.93 4.80 9.53
N ARG A 91 0.34 3.65 9.19
CA ARG A 91 -0.76 3.06 9.97
C ARG A 91 -0.20 2.40 11.24
N GLN A 92 -1.01 2.37 12.30
CA GLN A 92 -0.63 1.74 13.59
C GLN A 92 0.67 2.28 14.21
N GLY A 93 1.07 3.50 13.87
CA GLY A 93 2.33 4.08 14.34
C GLY A 93 3.56 3.63 13.53
N ASP A 94 3.37 2.86 12.46
CA ASP A 94 4.46 2.51 11.55
C ASP A 94 5.10 3.76 10.96
N PRO A 95 6.40 3.73 10.63
CA PRO A 95 6.99 4.76 9.80
C PRO A 95 6.30 4.79 8.43
N GLY A 96 6.19 5.97 7.87
CA GLY A 96 5.59 6.17 6.56
C GLY A 96 5.76 7.60 6.11
N ARG A 97 5.74 7.82 4.80
CA ARG A 97 5.85 9.15 4.22
C ARG A 97 4.86 9.29 3.08
N SER A 98 4.36 10.50 2.91
CA SER A 98 3.58 10.86 1.73
C SER A 98 4.12 12.12 1.09
N LYS A 99 4.16 12.15 -0.25
CA LYS A 99 4.54 13.32 -1.02
C LYS A 99 3.61 13.47 -2.21
N LEU A 100 3.25 14.71 -2.49
CA LEU A 100 2.42 15.07 -3.62
C LEU A 100 3.24 15.94 -4.57
N PHE A 101 3.29 15.54 -5.82
CA PHE A 101 3.86 16.32 -6.92
C PHE A 101 2.72 16.98 -7.68
N LEU A 102 2.93 18.22 -8.13
CA LEU A 102 1.94 19.02 -8.83
C LEU A 102 2.55 19.63 -10.06
N SER A 103 1.74 19.72 -11.11
CA SER A 103 2.05 20.43 -12.35
C SER A 103 1.03 21.54 -12.56
N LEU A 104 1.48 22.68 -13.07
CA LEU A 104 0.57 23.74 -13.53
C LEU A 104 -0.30 23.29 -14.72
N GLN A 105 0.12 22.24 -15.42
CA GLN A 105 -0.63 21.66 -16.54
C GLN A 105 -1.67 20.62 -16.10
N ALA A 106 -1.72 20.26 -14.81
CA ALA A 106 -2.72 19.31 -14.31
C ALA A 106 -4.14 19.89 -14.40
N ASP A 107 -5.14 19.04 -14.60
CA ASP A 107 -6.52 19.44 -14.87
C ASP A 107 -7.09 20.42 -13.83
N LEU A 108 -6.90 20.12 -12.54
CA LEU A 108 -7.35 21.01 -11.47
C LEU A 108 -6.71 22.40 -11.54
N MET A 109 -5.40 22.45 -11.84
CA MET A 109 -4.71 23.74 -11.96
C MET A 109 -5.20 24.49 -13.19
N ARG A 110 -5.47 23.80 -14.31
CA ARG A 110 -6.00 24.45 -15.53
C ARG A 110 -7.40 25.06 -15.31
N ILE A 111 -8.27 24.38 -14.56
CA ILE A 111 -9.63 24.85 -14.28
C ILE A 111 -9.60 26.11 -13.40
N PHE A 112 -8.70 26.16 -12.41
CA PHE A 112 -8.72 27.23 -11.39
C PHE A 112 -7.62 28.29 -11.54
N ALA A 113 -6.59 28.07 -12.36
CA ALA A 113 -5.50 29.03 -12.56
C ALA A 113 -5.74 30.02 -13.71
N SER A 114 -6.79 29.83 -14.53
CA SER A 114 -7.06 30.68 -15.69
C SER A 114 -7.79 32.00 -15.39
N GLU A 115 -8.10 32.30 -14.12
CA GLU A 115 -8.79 33.54 -13.72
C GLU A 115 -7.86 34.62 -13.12
N ARG A 116 -6.54 34.53 -13.34
CA ARG A 116 -5.60 35.61 -13.01
C ARG A 116 -4.65 35.94 -14.15
#